data_AF-A0A5P8FND3-F1
#
_entry.id   AF-A0A5P8FND3-F1
#
_cell.length_a   1.000
_cell.length_b   1.000
_cell.length_c   1.000
_cell.angle_alpha   90.00
_cell.angle_beta   90.00
_cell.angle_gamma   90.00
#
_symmetry.space_group_name_H-M   'P 1'
#
loop_
_entity.id
_entity.type
_entity.pdbx_description
1 polymer ?
#
loop_
_entity_poly.entity_id
_entity_poly.type
_entity_poly.pdbx_seq_one_letter_code
_entity_poly.pdbx_strand_id
1 'polypeptide(L)'
;MSDPVLEPGDTPVGRVPGAGVERRARLEVSREGWVLRRPRRRPRRGRWADGPAALAARVGDLDDVHRLEVRACDDPGGRVAAADVETVVAPFARRAVARGTLVLADLPDALGGAVPVALRGVAGAPGDLAHDLASVGQRRGVLAGALPADLPTVTAVVATRRPQLLGRVAAMLAAQTYGPLDVVVVVHGGDPDALPLVDVPGRQVRVVAAPAEASLGRALQVGCDAAEGELVTKLDDDDHYGPDHVLDLVLAHRVSGATLVGKSTTIVHLEDLDVTVRRVFGTPESYVHRVAGGTILLCRADLAEVGGWSDVPRAVDSALIRSVRSAGGRVYRPHDLGYVYVRHRRPEGSAEGHTWAADAGHFLVSAREQWLGLLRRPELGTTAT
;
A
#
# COMPACT_ATOMS: atom_id res chain seq x y z
N MET A 1 -15.62 24.45 9.11
CA MET A 1 -15.87 24.17 7.68
C MET A 1 -15.80 22.67 7.53
N SER A 2 -16.88 22.04 7.05
CA SER A 2 -16.94 20.61 6.76
C SER A 2 -15.82 20.27 5.78
N ASP A 3 -14.89 19.40 6.18
CA ASP A 3 -13.85 18.87 5.29
C ASP A 3 -14.56 18.30 4.04
N PRO A 4 -14.26 18.76 2.82
CA PRO A 4 -14.94 18.29 1.63
C PRO A 4 -14.75 16.77 1.52
N VAL A 5 -15.84 16.06 1.78
CA VAL A 5 -15.91 14.61 1.92
C VAL A 5 -15.51 13.94 0.61
N LEU A 6 -14.68 12.90 0.67
CA LEU A 6 -14.44 12.04 -0.49
C LEU A 6 -15.76 11.42 -0.94
N GLU A 7 -16.04 11.43 -2.23
CA GLU A 7 -17.25 10.80 -2.76
C GLU A 7 -17.07 9.28 -2.87
N PRO A 8 -18.15 8.47 -2.89
CA PRO A 8 -18.08 7.01 -3.01
C PRO A 8 -17.25 6.47 -4.22
N GLY A 9 -17.01 7.31 -5.24
CA GLY A 9 -16.19 6.98 -6.40
C GLY A 9 -14.73 7.44 -6.34
N ASP A 10 -14.31 8.16 -5.30
CA ASP A 10 -12.96 8.72 -5.18
C ASP A 10 -11.99 7.72 -4.56
N THR A 11 -11.79 6.62 -5.28
CA THR A 11 -10.86 5.55 -4.90
C THR A 11 -9.77 5.40 -5.97
N PRO A 12 -8.60 4.82 -5.65
CA PRO A 12 -7.56 4.64 -6.67
C PRO A 12 -7.82 3.45 -7.61
N VAL A 13 -8.84 2.64 -7.33
CA VAL A 13 -9.15 1.37 -7.99
C VAL A 13 -9.31 1.55 -9.50
N GLY A 14 -8.37 0.99 -10.27
CA GLY A 14 -8.35 1.05 -11.73
C GLY A 14 -8.05 2.43 -12.32
N ARG A 15 -7.68 3.41 -11.49
CA ARG A 15 -7.44 4.81 -11.89
C ARG A 15 -5.97 5.20 -11.87
N VAL A 16 -5.10 4.42 -11.23
CA VAL A 16 -3.67 4.71 -11.27
C VAL A 16 -3.10 4.24 -12.60
N PRO A 17 -2.49 5.13 -13.41
CA PRO A 17 -1.85 4.70 -14.64
C PRO A 17 -0.56 3.92 -14.35
N GLY A 18 -0.19 3.00 -15.25
CA GLY A 18 1.10 2.31 -15.18
C GLY A 18 2.27 3.24 -15.47
N ALA A 19 3.47 2.85 -15.04
CA ALA A 19 4.72 3.62 -15.07
C ALA A 19 5.36 3.87 -16.47
N GLY A 20 4.55 3.99 -17.51
CA GLY A 20 4.97 4.31 -18.87
C GLY A 20 5.33 5.78 -19.06
N VAL A 21 5.02 6.35 -20.22
CA VAL A 21 5.24 7.79 -20.46
C VAL A 21 4.40 8.61 -19.49
N GLU A 22 5.07 9.46 -18.72
CA GLU A 22 4.40 10.32 -17.74
C GLU A 22 3.37 11.22 -18.41
N ARG A 23 2.19 11.29 -17.78
CA ARG A 23 1.07 12.13 -18.22
C ARG A 23 0.83 13.20 -17.17
N ARG A 24 0.88 14.46 -17.61
CA ARG A 24 0.79 15.63 -16.74
C ARG A 24 -0.42 16.49 -17.11
N ALA A 25 -1.09 17.04 -16.10
CA ALA A 25 -2.09 18.09 -16.25
C ALA A 25 -1.63 19.36 -15.52
N ARG A 26 -2.17 20.51 -15.91
CA ARG A 26 -1.93 21.78 -15.23
C ARG A 26 -3.26 22.42 -14.86
N LEU A 27 -3.38 22.86 -13.61
CA LEU A 27 -4.47 23.70 -13.15
C LEU A 27 -3.92 25.10 -12.92
N GLU A 28 -4.19 25.99 -13.86
CA GLU A 28 -3.81 27.39 -13.82
C GLU A 28 -4.91 28.17 -13.08
N VAL A 29 -4.55 28.90 -12.02
CA VAL A 29 -5.46 29.77 -11.26
C VAL A 29 -5.13 31.22 -11.51
N SER A 30 -6.16 32.04 -11.66
CA SER A 30 -6.07 33.48 -11.97
C SER A 30 -7.11 34.24 -11.16
N ARG A 31 -7.11 35.58 -11.27
CA ARG A 31 -8.12 36.41 -10.60
C ARG A 31 -9.54 36.05 -11.02
N GLU A 32 -9.76 35.71 -12.29
CA GLU A 32 -11.11 35.46 -12.84
C GLU A 32 -11.63 34.04 -12.59
N GLY A 33 -10.73 33.09 -12.35
CA GLY A 33 -11.09 31.68 -12.25
C GLY A 33 -9.92 30.74 -12.51
N TRP A 34 -10.23 29.57 -13.05
CA TRP A 34 -9.30 28.48 -13.25
C TRP A 34 -9.36 27.92 -14.67
N VAL A 35 -8.24 27.31 -15.10
CA VAL A 35 -8.08 26.64 -16.37
C VAL A 35 -7.39 25.30 -16.15
N LEU A 36 -8.07 24.19 -16.44
CA LEU A 36 -7.50 22.85 -16.43
C LEU A 36 -7.02 22.49 -17.85
N ARG A 37 -5.73 22.24 -17.99
CA ARG A 37 -5.06 21.86 -19.24
C ARG A 37 -4.55 20.44 -19.19
N ARG A 38 -4.83 19.69 -20.25
CA ARG A 38 -4.30 18.34 -20.50
C ARG A 38 -3.69 18.27 -21.90
N PRO A 39 -2.56 17.57 -22.09
CA PRO A 39 -1.98 17.38 -23.41
C PRO A 39 -2.99 16.80 -24.40
N ARG A 40 -3.06 17.38 -25.62
CA ARG A 40 -3.93 16.89 -26.71
C ARG A 40 -5.43 16.84 -26.37
N ARG A 41 -5.89 17.66 -25.42
CA ARG A 41 -7.31 17.84 -25.05
C ARG A 41 -7.66 19.32 -25.01
N ARG A 42 -8.94 19.66 -25.25
CA ARG A 42 -9.41 21.05 -25.12
C ARG A 42 -9.34 21.49 -23.65
N PRO A 43 -8.80 22.69 -23.35
CA PRO A 43 -8.79 23.21 -21.97
C PRO A 43 -10.20 23.33 -21.40
N ARG A 44 -10.36 23.01 -20.12
CA ARG A 44 -11.58 23.30 -19.35
C ARG A 44 -11.37 24.57 -18.56
N ARG A 45 -12.41 25.39 -18.43
CA ARG A 45 -12.34 26.69 -17.75
C ARG A 45 -13.58 26.85 -16.87
N GLY A 46 -13.44 27.59 -15.78
CA GLY A 46 -14.54 28.01 -14.93
C GLY A 46 -14.17 29.27 -14.17
N ARG A 47 -15.18 30.01 -13.73
CA ARG A 47 -15.05 31.19 -12.86
C ARG A 47 -15.18 30.75 -11.40
N TRP A 48 -14.66 31.55 -10.48
CA TRP A 48 -14.83 31.29 -9.04
C TRP A 48 -16.32 31.27 -8.62
N ALA A 49 -17.13 32.14 -9.25
CA ALA A 49 -18.58 32.22 -9.03
C ALA A 49 -19.35 30.94 -9.44
N ASP A 50 -18.75 30.06 -10.25
CA ASP A 50 -19.37 28.78 -10.64
C ASP A 50 -19.32 27.75 -9.48
N GLY A 51 -18.59 28.06 -8.41
CA GLY A 51 -18.48 27.25 -7.20
C GLY A 51 -17.62 25.99 -7.33
N PRO A 52 -17.42 25.25 -6.23
CA PRO A 52 -16.53 24.07 -6.19
C PRO A 52 -17.01 22.93 -7.10
N ALA A 53 -18.33 22.80 -7.30
CA ALA A 53 -18.92 21.74 -8.12
C ALA A 53 -18.44 21.79 -9.58
N ALA A 54 -18.19 22.98 -10.13
CA ALA A 54 -17.77 23.16 -11.52
C ALA A 54 -16.41 22.52 -11.82
N LEU A 55 -15.44 22.67 -10.90
CA LEU A 55 -14.13 22.03 -11.01
C LEU A 55 -14.18 20.56 -10.56
N ALA A 56 -14.93 20.26 -9.50
CA ALA A 56 -15.09 18.89 -8.99
C ALA A 56 -15.64 17.92 -10.06
N ALA A 57 -16.56 18.37 -10.91
CA ALA A 57 -17.08 17.60 -12.04
C ALA A 57 -16.02 17.21 -13.08
N ARG A 58 -14.81 17.76 -13.00
CA ARG A 58 -13.66 17.47 -13.88
C ARG A 58 -12.66 16.51 -13.26
N VAL A 59 -12.88 16.00 -12.05
CA VAL A 59 -11.89 15.10 -11.41
C VAL A 59 -11.61 13.86 -12.26
N GLY A 60 -12.61 13.31 -12.95
CA GLY A 60 -12.45 12.18 -13.87
C GLY A 60 -11.57 12.48 -15.09
N ASP A 61 -11.35 13.77 -15.42
CA ASP A 61 -10.35 14.14 -16.43
C ASP A 61 -8.92 13.79 -15.96
N LEU A 62 -8.69 13.44 -14.70
CA LEU A 62 -7.38 13.10 -14.14
C LEU A 62 -7.14 11.60 -13.96
N ASP A 63 -8.12 10.74 -14.25
CA ASP A 63 -8.01 9.27 -14.04
C ASP A 63 -6.93 8.60 -14.91
N ASP A 64 -6.33 9.32 -15.85
CA ASP A 64 -5.19 8.84 -16.65
C ASP A 64 -3.94 9.72 -16.49
N VAL A 65 -3.94 10.61 -15.50
CA VAL A 65 -2.90 11.61 -15.24
C VAL A 65 -2.10 11.20 -14.01
N HIS A 66 -0.78 11.13 -14.17
CA HIS A 66 0.13 10.83 -13.08
C HIS A 66 0.34 12.04 -12.17
N ARG A 67 0.40 13.25 -12.76
CA ARG A 67 0.75 14.48 -12.05
C ARG A 67 -0.14 15.65 -12.44
N LEU A 68 -0.70 16.33 -11.45
CA LEU A 68 -1.37 17.63 -11.59
C LEU A 68 -0.48 18.72 -11.01
N GLU A 69 -0.13 19.73 -11.80
CA GLU A 69 0.60 20.91 -11.34
C GLU A 69 -0.38 22.08 -11.19
N VAL A 70 -0.61 22.52 -9.96
CA VAL A 70 -1.40 23.73 -9.65
C VAL A 70 -0.46 24.93 -9.66
N ARG A 71 -0.78 25.95 -10.46
CA ARG A 71 0.07 27.14 -10.63
C ARG A 71 -0.75 28.41 -10.67
N ALA A 72 -0.22 29.50 -10.15
CA ALA A 72 -0.78 30.82 -10.36
C ALA A 72 -0.35 31.35 -11.74
N CYS A 73 -1.28 31.95 -12.49
CA CYS A 73 -0.94 32.74 -13.66
C CYS A 73 -0.34 34.08 -13.25
N ASP A 74 0.67 34.54 -13.99
CA ASP A 74 1.16 35.91 -13.89
C ASP A 74 0.07 36.86 -14.42
N ASP A 75 -0.79 37.36 -13.54
CA ASP A 75 -1.80 38.37 -13.85
C ASP A 75 -1.39 39.73 -13.25
N PRO A 76 -1.04 40.73 -14.09
CA PRO A 76 -0.75 42.08 -13.60
C PRO A 76 -1.97 42.79 -12.99
N GLY A 77 -3.19 42.27 -13.17
CA GLY A 77 -4.45 42.90 -12.81
C GLY A 77 -5.02 42.57 -11.42
N GLY A 78 -4.42 41.68 -10.62
CA GLY A 78 -4.81 41.47 -9.22
C GLY A 78 -4.45 40.10 -8.63
N ARG A 79 -4.45 40.00 -7.29
CA ARG A 79 -4.08 38.78 -6.56
C ARG A 79 -5.23 37.78 -6.53
N VAL A 80 -4.94 36.50 -6.76
CA VAL A 80 -5.88 35.38 -6.51
C VAL A 80 -6.20 35.33 -5.02
N ALA A 81 -7.48 35.23 -4.65
CA ALA A 81 -7.87 35.13 -3.25
C ALA A 81 -7.62 33.71 -2.72
N ALA A 82 -6.94 33.59 -1.57
CA ALA A 82 -6.67 32.29 -0.93
C ALA A 82 -7.97 31.52 -0.64
N ALA A 83 -9.03 32.21 -0.24
CA ALA A 83 -10.33 31.62 0.06
C ALA A 83 -10.98 30.94 -1.16
N ASP A 84 -10.82 31.50 -2.36
CA ASP A 84 -11.33 30.90 -3.60
C ASP A 84 -10.56 29.61 -3.94
N VAL A 85 -9.24 29.63 -3.78
CA VAL A 85 -8.37 28.46 -3.97
C VAL A 85 -8.72 27.37 -2.96
N GLU A 86 -8.85 27.73 -1.68
CA GLU A 86 -9.21 26.80 -0.61
C GLU A 86 -10.59 26.18 -0.85
N THR A 87 -11.58 26.99 -1.24
CA THR A 87 -12.95 26.53 -1.45
C THR A 87 -13.10 25.66 -2.70
N VAL A 88 -12.38 25.97 -3.79
CA VAL A 88 -12.60 25.34 -5.11
C VAL A 88 -11.51 24.34 -5.46
N VAL A 89 -10.23 24.67 -5.24
CA VAL A 89 -9.09 23.85 -5.67
C VAL A 89 -8.75 22.78 -4.64
N ALA A 90 -8.82 23.07 -3.33
CA ALA A 90 -8.50 22.08 -2.31
C ALA A 90 -9.36 20.81 -2.37
N PRO A 91 -10.71 20.88 -2.49
CA PRO A 91 -11.54 19.69 -2.67
C PRO A 91 -11.18 18.90 -3.93
N PHE A 92 -10.96 19.60 -5.05
CA PHE A 92 -10.59 18.97 -6.31
C PHE A 92 -9.24 18.24 -6.20
N ALA A 93 -8.24 18.89 -5.61
CA ALA A 93 -6.92 18.31 -5.39
C ALA A 93 -7.00 17.08 -4.47
N ARG A 94 -7.74 17.16 -3.35
CA ARG A 94 -7.94 16.02 -2.44
C ARG A 94 -8.54 14.82 -3.17
N ARG A 95 -9.58 15.03 -3.97
CA ARG A 95 -10.22 13.96 -4.76
C ARG A 95 -9.30 13.40 -5.85
N ALA A 96 -8.49 14.24 -6.50
CA ALA A 96 -7.50 13.79 -7.48
C ALA A 96 -6.42 12.90 -6.82
N VAL A 97 -5.92 13.31 -5.64
CA VAL A 97 -4.98 12.54 -4.83
C VAL A 97 -5.57 11.18 -4.43
N ALA A 98 -6.81 11.15 -3.94
CA ALA A 98 -7.50 9.91 -3.57
C ALA A 98 -7.60 8.91 -4.74
N ARG A 99 -7.77 9.43 -5.96
CA ARG A 99 -7.83 8.65 -7.21
C ARG A 99 -6.45 8.29 -7.78
N GLY A 100 -5.37 8.77 -7.16
CA GLY A 100 -3.99 8.39 -7.47
C GLY A 100 -3.21 9.36 -8.35
N THR A 101 -3.71 10.58 -8.57
CA THR A 101 -2.93 11.64 -9.21
C THR A 101 -2.07 12.35 -8.17
N LEU A 102 -0.75 12.39 -8.37
CA LEU A 102 0.16 13.20 -7.56
C LEU A 102 -0.13 14.69 -7.81
N VAL A 103 -0.46 15.45 -6.76
CA VAL A 103 -0.72 16.88 -6.88
C VAL A 103 0.47 17.69 -6.38
N LEU A 104 1.01 18.54 -7.25
CA LEU A 104 2.03 19.52 -6.91
C LEU A 104 1.45 20.92 -6.96
N ALA A 105 1.88 21.79 -6.06
CA ALA A 105 1.54 23.20 -6.07
C ALA A 105 2.81 24.05 -6.19
N ASP A 106 2.88 24.81 -7.27
CA ASP A 106 3.83 25.90 -7.48
C ASP A 106 3.04 27.21 -7.36
N LEU A 107 2.70 27.52 -6.12
CA LEU A 107 1.90 28.67 -5.72
C LEU A 107 2.73 29.59 -4.83
N PRO A 108 2.54 30.92 -4.89
CA PRO A 108 3.10 31.84 -3.91
C PRO A 108 2.78 31.40 -2.48
N ASP A 109 3.66 31.63 -1.51
CA ASP A 109 3.49 31.13 -0.13
C ASP A 109 2.15 31.52 0.51
N ALA A 110 1.63 32.72 0.19
CA ALA A 110 0.32 33.18 0.64
C ALA A 110 -0.87 32.31 0.18
N LEU A 111 -0.69 31.52 -0.88
CA LEU A 111 -1.67 30.58 -1.43
C LEU A 111 -1.31 29.12 -1.16
N GLY A 112 -0.06 28.82 -0.79
CA GLY A 112 0.39 27.44 -0.57
C GLY A 112 -0.42 26.69 0.48
N GLY A 113 -0.84 27.38 1.54
CA GLY A 113 -1.71 26.81 2.58
C GLY A 113 -3.13 26.48 2.12
N ALA A 114 -3.59 27.05 1.00
CA ALA A 114 -4.94 26.84 0.48
C ALA A 114 -5.10 25.50 -0.26
N VAL A 115 -4.01 24.77 -0.54
CA VAL A 115 -4.08 23.41 -1.11
C VAL A 115 -3.23 22.47 -0.25
N PRO A 116 -3.67 22.15 0.99
CA PRO A 116 -2.83 21.52 2.00
C PRO A 116 -2.33 20.12 1.63
N VAL A 117 -3.02 19.45 0.71
CA VAL A 117 -2.61 18.13 0.20
C VAL A 117 -1.44 18.21 -0.78
N ALA A 118 -1.19 19.37 -1.40
CA ALA A 118 -0.22 19.49 -2.50
C ALA A 118 1.23 19.51 -1.99
N LEU A 119 2.13 18.87 -2.74
CA LEU A 119 3.57 18.91 -2.48
C LEU A 119 4.24 20.03 -3.28
N ARG A 120 5.34 20.59 -2.77
CA ARG A 120 6.11 21.62 -3.50
C ARG A 120 6.90 21.05 -4.68
N GLY A 121 7.33 19.79 -4.60
CA GLY A 121 8.14 19.16 -5.64
C GLY A 121 8.46 17.71 -5.31
N VAL A 122 8.72 16.92 -6.35
CA VAL A 122 9.04 15.49 -6.26
C VAL A 122 10.03 15.13 -7.36
N ALA A 123 11.08 14.40 -6.99
CA ALA A 123 12.07 13.86 -7.92
C ALA A 123 11.57 12.59 -8.62
N GLY A 124 12.09 12.31 -9.81
CA GLY A 124 11.78 11.09 -10.57
C GLY A 124 10.44 11.12 -11.32
N ALA A 125 10.32 10.16 -12.22
CA ALA A 125 9.14 9.86 -13.02
C ALA A 125 8.29 8.76 -12.36
N PRO A 126 7.01 8.60 -12.74
CA PRO A 126 6.18 7.49 -12.27
C PRO A 126 6.88 6.14 -12.46
N GLY A 127 6.87 5.31 -11.42
CA GLY A 127 7.62 4.07 -11.37
C GLY A 127 9.00 4.20 -10.72
N ASP A 128 9.55 5.39 -10.51
CA ASP A 128 10.79 5.58 -9.76
C ASP A 128 10.48 5.65 -8.26
N LEU A 129 11.38 5.17 -7.40
CA LEU A 129 11.05 4.95 -5.98
C LEU A 129 10.68 6.26 -5.29
N ALA A 130 11.43 7.33 -5.59
CA ALA A 130 11.17 8.65 -5.03
C ALA A 130 9.79 9.22 -5.43
N HIS A 131 9.40 9.03 -6.70
CA HIS A 131 8.10 9.48 -7.19
C HIS A 131 6.96 8.72 -6.52
N ASP A 132 7.07 7.39 -6.51
CA ASP A 132 6.01 6.52 -6.04
C ASP A 132 5.84 6.66 -4.52
N LEU A 133 6.92 6.83 -3.76
CA LEU A 133 6.85 7.14 -2.32
C LEU A 133 6.08 8.45 -2.06
N ALA A 134 6.36 9.50 -2.84
CA ALA A 134 5.65 10.77 -2.68
C ALA A 134 4.16 10.66 -3.06
N SER A 135 3.86 10.01 -4.18
CA SER A 135 2.49 9.80 -4.65
C SER A 135 1.66 8.97 -3.67
N VAL A 136 2.22 7.83 -3.22
CA VAL A 136 1.59 6.95 -2.24
C VAL A 136 1.43 7.64 -0.89
N GLY A 137 2.46 8.33 -0.39
CA GLY A 137 2.39 9.04 0.89
C GLY A 137 1.32 10.13 0.89
N GLN A 138 1.25 10.93 -0.18
CA GLN A 138 0.21 11.95 -0.35
C GLN A 138 -1.19 11.31 -0.36
N ARG A 139 -1.37 10.22 -1.10
CA ARG A 139 -2.63 9.49 -1.17
C ARG A 139 -3.02 8.86 0.17
N ARG A 140 -2.07 8.24 0.86
CA ARG A 140 -2.28 7.65 2.19
C ARG A 140 -2.81 8.70 3.15
N GLY A 141 -2.23 9.90 3.19
CA GLY A 141 -2.70 10.99 4.03
C GLY A 141 -4.18 11.35 3.77
N VAL A 142 -4.57 11.43 2.49
CA VAL A 142 -5.96 11.73 2.11
C VAL A 142 -6.92 10.59 2.47
N LEU A 143 -6.56 9.34 2.16
CA LEU A 143 -7.45 8.19 2.39
C LEU A 143 -7.54 7.83 3.88
N ALA A 144 -6.44 7.94 4.63
CA ALA A 144 -6.44 7.73 6.07
C ALA A 144 -7.28 8.77 6.81
N GLY A 145 -7.27 10.03 6.35
CA GLY A 145 -8.15 11.08 6.89
C GLY A 145 -9.65 10.85 6.61
N ALA A 146 -10.00 9.91 5.73
CA ALA A 146 -11.38 9.51 5.42
C ALA A 146 -11.78 8.16 6.05
N LEU A 147 -10.90 7.58 6.86
CA LEU A 147 -11.24 6.43 7.69
C LEU A 147 -12.27 6.84 8.76
N PRO A 148 -13.14 5.90 9.19
CA PRO A 148 -14.14 6.17 10.18
C PRO A 148 -13.48 6.24 11.57
N ALA A 149 -14.19 6.77 12.56
CA ALA A 149 -13.66 6.84 13.92
C ALA A 149 -13.47 5.45 14.53
N ASP A 150 -14.36 4.51 14.20
CA ASP A 150 -14.30 3.09 14.54
C ASP A 150 -13.52 2.32 13.48
N LEU A 151 -12.19 2.38 13.59
CA LEU A 151 -11.29 1.61 12.73
C LEU A 151 -11.48 0.09 12.95
N PRO A 152 -11.50 -0.73 11.88
CA PRO A 152 -11.64 -2.18 12.02
C PRO A 152 -10.44 -2.77 12.75
N THR A 153 -10.69 -3.68 13.68
CA THR A 153 -9.63 -4.42 14.38
C THR A 153 -8.90 -5.38 13.43
N VAL A 154 -7.58 -5.47 13.55
CA VAL A 154 -6.74 -6.37 12.75
C VAL A 154 -5.97 -7.31 13.68
N THR A 155 -5.86 -8.58 13.32
CA THR A 155 -4.87 -9.48 13.92
C THR A 155 -3.80 -9.83 12.89
N ALA A 156 -2.54 -9.50 13.19
CA ALA A 156 -1.40 -10.01 12.44
C ALA A 156 -1.05 -11.43 12.90
N VAL A 157 -1.03 -12.38 11.97
CA VAL A 157 -0.66 -13.76 12.19
C VAL A 157 0.73 -14.00 11.60
N VAL A 158 1.69 -14.33 12.46
CA VAL A 158 3.07 -14.66 12.07
C VAL A 158 3.35 -16.09 12.45
N ALA A 159 3.62 -16.95 11.46
CA ALA A 159 4.08 -18.32 11.73
C ALA A 159 5.60 -18.39 11.59
N THR A 160 6.27 -18.97 12.57
CA THR A 160 7.73 -19.08 12.58
C THR A 160 8.22 -20.46 13.02
N ARG A 161 9.21 -20.99 12.29
CA ARG A 161 10.06 -22.12 12.74
C ARG A 161 11.44 -21.63 13.23
N ARG A 162 11.59 -20.31 13.34
CA ARG A 162 12.85 -19.59 13.55
C ARG A 162 12.69 -18.67 14.75
N PRO A 163 12.54 -19.20 15.98
CA PRO A 163 12.29 -18.39 17.17
C PRO A 163 13.33 -17.28 17.41
N GLN A 164 14.55 -17.45 16.90
CA GLN A 164 15.59 -16.42 16.92
C GLN A 164 15.23 -15.14 16.14
N LEU A 165 14.27 -15.19 15.21
CA LEU A 165 13.79 -14.01 14.45
C LEU A 165 12.72 -13.21 15.20
N LEU A 166 12.18 -13.72 16.31
CA LEU A 166 11.05 -13.11 17.02
C LEU A 166 11.35 -11.68 17.50
N GLY A 167 12.59 -11.38 17.89
CA GLY A 167 12.98 -10.02 18.26
C GLY A 167 12.86 -9.02 17.09
N ARG A 168 13.28 -9.41 15.89
CA ARG A 168 13.11 -8.59 14.67
C ARG A 168 11.64 -8.44 14.31
N VAL A 169 10.87 -9.54 14.37
CA VAL A 169 9.42 -9.51 14.11
C VAL A 169 8.71 -8.56 15.08
N ALA A 170 9.05 -8.61 16.36
CA ALA A 170 8.49 -7.73 17.38
C ALA A 170 8.79 -6.25 17.10
N ALA A 171 10.03 -5.91 16.77
CA ALA A 171 10.40 -4.54 16.42
C ALA A 171 9.62 -4.01 15.20
N MET A 172 9.43 -4.87 14.20
CA MET A 172 8.67 -4.54 12.99
C MET A 172 7.17 -4.33 13.25
N LEU A 173 6.56 -5.18 14.09
CA LEU A 173 5.15 -5.05 14.47
C LEU A 173 4.91 -3.84 15.36
N ALA A 174 5.84 -3.54 16.27
CA ALA A 174 5.78 -2.35 17.11
C ALA A 174 5.86 -1.04 16.29
N ALA A 175 6.59 -1.07 15.16
CA ALA A 175 6.71 0.07 14.26
C ALA A 175 5.46 0.30 13.38
N GLN A 176 4.47 -0.60 13.38
CA GLN A 176 3.26 -0.39 12.58
C GLN A 176 2.47 0.84 13.06
N THR A 177 1.96 1.64 12.12
CA THR A 177 1.20 2.87 12.40
C THR A 177 -0.30 2.62 12.57
N TYR A 178 -0.80 1.47 12.12
CA TYR A 178 -2.20 1.09 12.33
C TYR A 178 -2.45 0.75 13.79
N GLY A 179 -3.36 1.49 14.44
CA GLY A 179 -3.58 1.45 15.88
C GLY A 179 -4.24 0.14 16.37
N PRO A 180 -5.46 -0.19 15.93
CA PRO A 180 -6.19 -1.39 16.35
C PRO A 180 -5.61 -2.67 15.74
N LEU A 181 -4.39 -3.04 16.13
CA LEU A 181 -3.72 -4.23 15.64
C LEU A 181 -3.11 -5.04 16.80
N ASP A 182 -3.59 -6.28 16.90
CA ASP A 182 -3.11 -7.33 17.79
C ASP A 182 -2.26 -8.34 17.02
N VAL A 183 -1.53 -9.18 17.76
CA VAL A 183 -0.56 -10.11 17.18
C VAL A 183 -0.82 -11.53 17.68
N VAL A 184 -0.83 -12.49 16.75
CA VAL A 184 -0.72 -13.91 17.04
C VAL A 184 0.58 -14.43 16.44
N VAL A 185 1.47 -14.93 17.31
CA VAL A 185 2.69 -15.62 16.91
C VAL A 185 2.46 -17.13 17.02
N VAL A 186 2.62 -17.84 15.90
CA VAL A 186 2.55 -19.30 15.85
C VAL A 186 3.96 -19.87 15.83
N VAL A 187 4.38 -20.50 16.92
CA VAL A 187 5.66 -21.20 17.01
C VAL A 187 5.47 -22.61 16.47
N HIS A 188 5.86 -22.79 15.21
CA HIS A 188 5.66 -24.03 14.47
C HIS A 188 6.75 -25.05 14.80
N GLY A 189 6.33 -26.18 15.38
CA GLY A 189 7.19 -27.15 16.03
C GLY A 189 7.60 -26.76 17.46
N GLY A 190 6.96 -25.74 18.04
CA GLY A 190 7.17 -25.35 19.43
C GLY A 190 6.47 -26.28 20.42
N ASP A 191 7.03 -26.39 21.62
CA ASP A 191 6.38 -27.03 22.76
C ASP A 191 5.32 -26.07 23.35
N PRO A 192 4.03 -26.46 23.40
CA PRO A 192 2.98 -25.65 24.01
C PRO A 192 3.25 -25.24 25.46
N ASP A 193 4.00 -26.04 26.21
CA ASP A 193 4.32 -25.80 27.62
C ASP A 193 5.57 -24.93 27.81
N ALA A 194 6.31 -24.64 26.73
CA ALA A 194 7.56 -23.88 26.74
C ALA A 194 7.65 -22.86 25.61
N LEU A 195 6.56 -22.13 25.36
CA LEU A 195 6.51 -21.07 24.35
C LEU A 195 7.34 -19.84 24.76
N PRO A 196 8.00 -19.17 23.80
CA PRO A 196 8.74 -17.94 24.07
C PRO A 196 7.79 -16.81 24.45
N LEU A 197 8.23 -15.95 25.37
CA LEU A 197 7.58 -14.67 25.60
C LEU A 197 7.96 -13.71 24.46
N VAL A 198 6.95 -13.16 23.80
CA VAL A 198 7.13 -12.15 22.74
C VAL A 198 6.45 -10.86 23.19
N ASP A 199 7.25 -9.83 23.43
CA ASP A 199 6.77 -8.49 23.74
C ASP A 199 6.77 -7.63 22.48
N VAL A 200 5.62 -7.05 22.15
CA VAL A 200 5.47 -6.10 21.04
C VAL A 200 4.92 -4.81 21.63
N PRO A 201 5.76 -3.78 21.84
CA PRO A 201 5.34 -2.54 22.47
C PRO A 201 4.04 -1.96 21.90
N GLY A 202 3.08 -1.72 22.80
CA GLY A 202 1.78 -1.14 22.50
C GLY A 202 0.75 -2.10 21.89
N ARG A 203 1.06 -3.40 21.75
CA ARG A 203 0.17 -4.40 21.12
C ARG A 203 -0.16 -5.53 22.07
N GLN A 204 -1.34 -6.14 21.93
CA GLN A 204 -1.63 -7.42 22.57
C GLN A 204 -1.00 -8.54 21.75
N VAL A 205 -0.33 -9.47 22.43
CA VAL A 205 0.37 -10.58 21.79
C VAL A 205 -0.11 -11.89 22.39
N ARG A 206 -0.51 -12.81 21.51
CA ARG A 206 -0.79 -14.20 21.85
C ARG A 206 0.23 -15.09 21.16
N VAL A 207 0.87 -15.98 21.91
CA VAL A 207 1.80 -16.97 21.36
C VAL A 207 1.13 -18.34 21.45
N VAL A 208 1.11 -19.08 20.34
CA VAL A 208 0.52 -20.42 20.26
C VAL A 208 1.51 -21.38 19.58
N ALA A 209 1.42 -22.66 19.93
CA ALA A 209 2.20 -23.71 19.28
C ALA A 209 1.41 -24.33 18.11
N ALA A 210 2.12 -24.73 17.05
CA ALA A 210 1.60 -25.67 16.06
C ALA A 210 2.52 -26.91 16.01
N PRO A 211 2.00 -28.13 15.77
CA PRO A 211 2.83 -29.33 15.70
C PRO A 211 3.93 -29.23 14.65
N ALA A 212 5.05 -29.95 14.82
CA ALA A 212 6.20 -29.86 13.93
C ALA A 212 5.92 -30.42 12.53
N GLU A 213 5.05 -31.41 12.46
CA GLU A 213 4.58 -32.15 11.28
C GLU A 213 3.42 -31.47 10.55
N ALA A 214 2.80 -30.45 11.17
CA ALA A 214 1.74 -29.67 10.54
C ALA A 214 2.28 -28.94 9.29
N SER A 215 1.45 -28.76 8.26
CA SER A 215 1.82 -27.84 7.18
C SER A 215 1.82 -26.39 7.65
N LEU A 216 2.47 -25.49 6.89
CA LEU A 216 2.35 -24.05 7.11
C LEU A 216 0.89 -23.60 7.08
N GLY A 217 0.06 -24.16 6.21
CA GLY A 217 -1.37 -23.82 6.16
C GLY A 217 -2.09 -24.18 7.45
N ARG A 218 -1.80 -25.36 8.02
CA ARG A 218 -2.35 -25.73 9.31
C ARG A 218 -1.84 -24.84 10.44
N ALA A 219 -0.56 -24.48 10.46
CA ALA A 219 -0.01 -23.54 11.44
C ALA A 219 -0.67 -22.15 11.35
N LEU A 220 -0.84 -21.61 10.12
CA LEU A 220 -1.56 -20.36 9.90
C LEU A 220 -3.02 -20.44 10.35
N GLN A 221 -3.69 -21.57 10.11
CA GLN A 221 -5.05 -21.78 10.61
C GLN A 221 -5.11 -21.76 12.13
N VAL A 222 -4.19 -22.43 12.84
CA VAL A 222 -4.10 -22.36 14.31
C VAL A 222 -3.96 -20.92 14.80
N GLY A 223 -3.13 -20.12 14.10
CA GLY A 223 -3.01 -18.69 14.41
C GLY A 223 -4.30 -17.90 14.16
N CYS A 224 -4.99 -18.17 13.05
CA CYS A 224 -6.26 -17.53 12.72
C CYS A 224 -7.42 -17.96 13.63
N ASP A 225 -7.41 -19.19 14.14
CA ASP A 225 -8.37 -19.69 15.14
C ASP A 225 -8.22 -18.95 16.48
N ALA A 226 -7.00 -18.46 16.78
CA ALA A 226 -6.69 -17.67 17.96
C ALA A 226 -6.80 -16.15 17.75
N ALA A 227 -7.14 -15.71 16.53
CA ALA A 227 -7.28 -14.30 16.17
C ALA A 227 -8.67 -13.76 16.52
N GLU A 228 -8.72 -12.54 17.05
CA GLU A 228 -9.97 -11.90 17.49
C GLU A 228 -10.41 -10.76 16.56
N GLY A 229 -9.47 -10.16 15.82
CA GLY A 229 -9.73 -9.04 14.90
C GLY A 229 -10.77 -9.35 13.83
N GLU A 230 -11.46 -8.31 13.37
CA GLU A 230 -12.39 -8.38 12.22
C GLU A 230 -11.64 -8.76 10.94
N LEU A 231 -10.44 -8.21 10.78
CA LEU A 231 -9.51 -8.51 9.70
C LEU A 231 -8.36 -9.36 10.22
N VAL A 232 -7.87 -10.26 9.39
CA VAL A 232 -6.65 -11.03 9.65
C VAL A 232 -5.64 -10.75 8.54
N THR A 233 -4.39 -10.53 8.93
CA THR A 233 -3.29 -10.33 7.99
C THR A 233 -2.17 -11.31 8.27
N LYS A 234 -1.67 -11.98 7.24
CA LYS A 234 -0.47 -12.81 7.32
C LYS A 234 0.76 -11.94 7.16
N LEU A 235 1.79 -12.17 7.98
CA LEU A 235 3.15 -11.66 7.75
C LEU A 235 4.13 -12.82 7.85
N ASP A 236 5.10 -12.85 6.93
CA ASP A 236 6.24 -13.78 6.97
C ASP A 236 7.32 -13.24 7.94
N ASP A 237 7.99 -14.11 8.70
CA ASP A 237 8.94 -13.75 9.77
C ASP A 237 10.33 -13.29 9.26
N ASP A 238 10.58 -13.41 7.96
CA ASP A 238 11.88 -13.15 7.33
C ASP A 238 11.91 -12.02 6.29
N ASP A 239 10.73 -11.53 5.89
CA ASP A 239 10.57 -10.36 5.02
C ASP A 239 10.67 -9.02 5.80
N HIS A 240 10.68 -7.89 5.11
CA HIS A 240 10.56 -6.56 5.74
C HIS A 240 9.23 -5.90 5.40
N TYR A 241 8.62 -5.30 6.42
CA TYR A 241 7.34 -4.63 6.35
C TYR A 241 7.51 -3.20 6.89
N GLY A 242 7.15 -2.21 6.07
CA GLY A 242 7.23 -0.80 6.45
C GLY A 242 6.18 -0.42 7.50
N PRO A 243 6.35 0.70 8.21
CA PRO A 243 5.44 1.17 9.27
C PRO A 243 3.97 1.27 8.84
N ASP A 244 3.71 1.65 7.60
CA ASP A 244 2.35 1.81 7.08
C ASP A 244 1.78 0.55 6.42
N HIS A 245 2.46 -0.60 6.51
CA HIS A 245 2.09 -1.80 5.77
C HIS A 245 0.65 -2.24 6.04
N VAL A 246 0.28 -2.40 7.31
CA VAL A 246 -1.08 -2.81 7.69
C VAL A 246 -2.11 -1.73 7.35
N LEU A 247 -1.78 -0.46 7.56
CA LEU A 247 -2.65 0.66 7.17
C LEU A 247 -2.96 0.64 5.67
N ASP A 248 -1.95 0.43 4.82
CA ASP A 248 -2.14 0.35 3.37
C ASP A 248 -3.07 -0.81 2.98
N LEU A 249 -2.96 -1.98 3.62
CA LEU A 249 -3.83 -3.12 3.35
C LEU A 249 -5.27 -2.86 3.82
N VAL A 250 -5.47 -2.25 4.98
CA VAL A 250 -6.80 -1.85 5.46
C VAL A 250 -7.44 -0.83 4.52
N LEU A 251 -6.69 0.18 4.08
CA LEU A 251 -7.13 1.14 3.08
C LEU A 251 -7.50 0.43 1.78
N ALA A 252 -6.64 -0.47 1.29
CA ALA A 252 -6.88 -1.24 0.08
C ALA A 252 -8.17 -2.07 0.16
N HIS A 253 -8.38 -2.78 1.27
CA HIS A 253 -9.59 -3.58 1.51
C HIS A 253 -10.85 -2.70 1.46
N ARG A 254 -10.84 -1.57 2.18
CA ARG A 254 -11.95 -0.62 2.22
C ARG A 254 -12.26 0.00 0.86
N VAL A 255 -11.26 0.55 0.17
CA VAL A 255 -11.49 1.31 -1.08
C VAL A 255 -11.81 0.42 -2.27
N SER A 256 -11.38 -0.85 -2.24
CA SER A 256 -11.69 -1.82 -3.30
C SER A 256 -12.97 -2.61 -3.04
N GLY A 257 -13.31 -2.91 -1.79
CA GLY A 257 -14.35 -3.90 -1.49
C GLY A 257 -14.00 -5.28 -2.04
N ALA A 258 -12.71 -5.60 -2.10
CA ALA A 258 -12.22 -6.92 -2.46
C ALA A 258 -12.21 -7.82 -1.22
N THR A 259 -12.57 -9.09 -1.41
CA THR A 259 -12.54 -10.13 -0.35
C THR A 259 -11.14 -10.33 0.20
N LEU A 260 -10.11 -10.23 -0.66
CA LEU A 260 -8.72 -10.41 -0.28
C LEU A 260 -7.86 -9.32 -0.91
N VAL A 261 -6.96 -8.74 -0.13
CA VAL A 261 -5.97 -7.79 -0.61
C VAL A 261 -4.55 -8.24 -0.30
N GLY A 262 -3.59 -7.77 -1.09
CA GLY A 262 -2.18 -7.99 -0.82
C GLY A 262 -1.27 -7.31 -1.83
N LYS A 263 0.02 -7.18 -1.50
CA LYS A 263 1.03 -6.54 -2.33
C LYS A 263 1.70 -7.58 -3.24
N SER A 264 2.45 -7.12 -4.23
CA SER A 264 3.33 -7.92 -5.09
C SER A 264 4.79 -7.80 -4.65
N THR A 265 5.62 -8.74 -5.08
CA THR A 265 7.07 -8.74 -4.86
C THR A 265 7.77 -7.78 -5.82
N THR A 266 7.49 -6.47 -5.70
CA THR A 266 8.14 -5.45 -6.53
C THR A 266 9.50 -5.06 -6.00
N ILE A 267 9.67 -4.96 -4.67
CA ILE A 267 10.98 -4.70 -4.06
C ILE A 267 11.47 -6.03 -3.49
N VAL A 268 12.62 -6.48 -3.97
CA VAL A 268 13.18 -7.79 -3.64
C VAL A 268 14.64 -7.62 -3.24
N HIS A 269 15.02 -8.09 -2.06
CA HIS A 269 16.42 -8.23 -1.67
C HIS A 269 16.91 -9.64 -2.03
N LEU A 270 17.97 -9.73 -2.83
CA LEU A 270 18.61 -10.96 -3.27
C LEU A 270 19.87 -11.18 -2.43
N GLU A 271 19.81 -12.02 -1.39
CA GLU A 271 20.94 -12.24 -0.47
C GLU A 271 22.16 -12.88 -1.15
N ASP A 272 21.94 -13.67 -2.21
CA ASP A 272 23.03 -14.28 -2.99
C ASP A 272 23.90 -13.24 -3.69
N LEU A 273 23.30 -12.12 -4.12
CA LEU A 273 23.99 -11.05 -4.84
C LEU A 273 24.28 -9.84 -3.96
N ASP A 274 23.73 -9.82 -2.74
CA ASP A 274 23.66 -8.64 -1.89
C ASP A 274 23.16 -7.40 -2.66
N VAL A 275 22.02 -7.55 -3.34
CA VAL A 275 21.41 -6.49 -4.16
C VAL A 275 19.93 -6.40 -3.85
N THR A 276 19.42 -5.19 -3.68
CA THR A 276 17.99 -4.91 -3.71
C THR A 276 17.58 -4.45 -5.09
N VAL A 277 16.56 -5.08 -5.67
CA VAL A 277 15.98 -4.71 -6.95
C VAL A 277 14.56 -4.22 -6.78
N ARG A 278 14.16 -3.25 -7.60
CA ARG A 278 12.78 -2.82 -7.73
C ARG A 278 12.28 -3.08 -9.14
N ARG A 279 11.27 -3.92 -9.24
CA ARG A 279 10.58 -4.32 -10.46
C ARG A 279 9.25 -3.60 -10.50
N VAL A 280 8.93 -2.94 -11.61
CA VAL A 280 7.61 -2.30 -11.80
C VAL A 280 6.86 -3.06 -12.87
N PHE A 281 5.80 -3.76 -12.46
CA PHE A 281 5.01 -4.62 -13.37
C PHE A 281 3.51 -4.58 -13.06
N GLY A 282 2.73 -4.67 -14.14
CA GLY A 282 1.29 -4.47 -14.09
C GLY A 282 0.91 -3.05 -13.68
N THR A 283 -0.38 -2.80 -13.60
CA THR A 283 -0.93 -1.52 -13.13
C THR A 283 -1.21 -1.61 -11.63
N PRO A 284 -0.66 -0.73 -10.77
CA PRO A 284 -0.98 -0.75 -9.34
C PRO A 284 -2.47 -0.44 -9.12
N GLU A 285 -2.97 -0.65 -7.90
CA GLU A 285 -4.36 -0.32 -7.52
C GLU A 285 -5.39 -1.01 -8.43
N SER A 286 -5.21 -2.31 -8.64
CA SER A 286 -6.01 -3.10 -9.59
C SER A 286 -6.43 -4.45 -9.04
N TYR A 287 -7.52 -4.98 -9.60
CA TYR A 287 -7.92 -6.36 -9.34
C TYR A 287 -6.99 -7.31 -10.08
N VAL A 288 -6.50 -8.31 -9.36
CA VAL A 288 -5.51 -9.28 -9.85
C VAL A 288 -5.97 -10.69 -9.51
N HIS A 289 -5.20 -11.69 -9.96
CA HIS A 289 -5.47 -13.10 -9.67
C HIS A 289 -4.53 -13.68 -8.62
N ARG A 290 -3.51 -12.92 -8.19
CA ARG A 290 -2.50 -13.34 -7.22
C ARG A 290 -1.84 -12.13 -6.56
N VAL A 291 -1.45 -12.29 -5.30
CA VAL A 291 -0.62 -11.38 -4.50
C VAL A 291 0.49 -12.19 -3.80
N ALA A 292 1.45 -11.52 -3.19
CA ALA A 292 2.51 -12.13 -2.38
C ALA A 292 1.93 -12.68 -1.09
N GLY A 293 2.30 -13.93 -0.76
CA GLY A 293 1.73 -14.68 0.35
C GLY A 293 1.87 -13.99 1.70
N GLY A 294 3.04 -13.41 1.99
CA GLY A 294 3.32 -12.69 3.23
C GLY A 294 2.55 -11.38 3.41
N THR A 295 1.64 -11.03 2.50
CA THR A 295 0.96 -9.71 2.51
C THR A 295 -0.56 -9.83 2.45
N ILE A 296 -1.09 -11.02 2.64
CA ILE A 296 -2.53 -11.30 2.51
C ILE A 296 -3.28 -10.70 3.70
N LEU A 297 -4.29 -9.88 3.42
CA LEU A 297 -5.30 -9.44 4.37
C LEU A 297 -6.70 -9.73 3.83
N LEU A 298 -7.59 -10.20 4.71
CA LEU A 298 -9.01 -10.43 4.44
C LEU A 298 -9.84 -10.41 5.73
N CYS A 299 -11.16 -10.35 5.61
CA CYS A 299 -12.05 -10.53 6.75
C CYS A 299 -11.91 -11.94 7.33
N ARG A 300 -11.95 -12.06 8.66
CA ARG A 300 -11.93 -13.36 9.34
C ARG A 300 -13.16 -14.21 8.98
N ALA A 301 -14.32 -13.58 8.79
CA ALA A 301 -15.53 -14.25 8.33
C ALA A 301 -15.36 -14.83 6.91
N ASP A 302 -14.83 -14.03 5.98
CA ASP A 302 -14.56 -14.47 4.61
C ASP A 302 -13.54 -15.63 4.59
N LEU A 303 -12.50 -15.57 5.44
CA LEU A 303 -11.54 -16.66 5.60
C LEU A 303 -12.24 -17.96 6.05
N ALA A 304 -13.15 -17.88 7.02
CA ALA A 304 -13.91 -19.04 7.48
C ALA A 304 -14.85 -19.59 6.40
N GLU A 305 -15.53 -18.71 5.66
CA GLU A 305 -16.47 -19.09 4.59
C GLU A 305 -15.78 -19.86 3.46
N VAL A 306 -14.53 -19.49 3.12
CA VAL A 306 -13.75 -20.18 2.08
C VAL A 306 -13.00 -21.42 2.58
N GLY A 307 -13.22 -21.82 3.83
CA GLY A 307 -12.66 -23.03 4.44
C GLY A 307 -11.29 -22.85 5.10
N GLY A 308 -10.84 -21.61 5.34
CA GLY A 308 -9.60 -21.32 6.04
C GLY A 308 -8.33 -21.56 5.21
N TRP A 309 -7.20 -21.65 5.92
CA TRP A 309 -5.91 -22.03 5.34
C TRP A 309 -5.84 -23.53 5.09
N SER A 310 -5.65 -23.93 3.84
CA SER A 310 -5.62 -25.34 3.45
C SER A 310 -4.39 -26.07 3.96
N ASP A 311 -4.58 -27.30 4.44
CA ASP A 311 -3.49 -28.21 4.81
C ASP A 311 -2.88 -28.84 3.55
N VAL A 312 -1.94 -28.12 2.92
CA VAL A 312 -1.26 -28.54 1.70
C VAL A 312 0.26 -28.42 1.86
N PRO A 313 1.06 -29.30 1.23
CA PRO A 313 2.50 -29.34 1.45
C PRO A 313 3.24 -28.11 0.90
N ARG A 314 2.64 -27.39 -0.06
CA ARG A 314 3.23 -26.22 -0.70
C ARG A 314 2.18 -25.31 -1.33
N ALA A 315 2.59 -24.07 -1.59
CA ALA A 315 1.76 -23.05 -2.23
C ALA A 315 0.45 -22.77 -1.46
N VAL A 316 0.54 -22.77 -0.13
CA VAL A 316 -0.54 -22.50 0.82
C VAL A 316 -1.29 -21.21 0.48
N ASP A 317 -0.57 -20.11 0.22
CA ASP A 317 -1.19 -18.83 -0.16
C ASP A 317 -1.97 -18.93 -1.48
N SER A 318 -1.46 -19.71 -2.44
CA SER A 318 -2.15 -19.95 -3.71
C SER A 318 -3.36 -20.87 -3.56
N ALA A 319 -3.40 -21.73 -2.54
CA ALA A 319 -4.60 -22.49 -2.21
C ALA A 319 -5.70 -21.55 -1.68
N LEU A 320 -5.39 -20.69 -0.70
CA LEU A 320 -6.34 -19.71 -0.18
C LEU A 320 -6.88 -18.77 -1.28
N ILE A 321 -5.99 -18.20 -2.11
CA ILE A 321 -6.39 -17.32 -3.22
C ILE A 321 -7.32 -18.06 -4.21
N ARG A 322 -7.08 -19.36 -4.47
CA ARG A 322 -7.97 -20.17 -5.31
C ARG A 322 -9.32 -20.40 -4.64
N SER A 323 -9.37 -20.68 -3.34
CA SER A 323 -10.63 -20.85 -2.60
C SER A 323 -11.46 -19.58 -2.65
N VAL A 324 -10.86 -18.42 -2.33
CA VAL A 324 -11.52 -17.10 -2.42
C VAL A 324 -12.10 -16.86 -3.80
N ARG A 325 -11.31 -17.08 -4.86
CA ARG A 325 -11.79 -16.86 -6.23
C ARG A 325 -12.87 -17.86 -6.66
N SER A 326 -12.78 -19.11 -6.20
CA SER A 326 -13.79 -20.14 -6.50
C SER A 326 -15.13 -19.86 -5.82
N ALA A 327 -15.11 -19.16 -4.68
CA ALA A 327 -16.29 -18.63 -4.01
C ALA A 327 -16.80 -17.31 -4.63
N GLY A 328 -16.23 -16.84 -5.75
CA GLY A 328 -16.61 -15.58 -6.40
C GLY A 328 -15.96 -14.33 -5.80
N GLY A 329 -15.10 -14.49 -4.80
CA GLY A 329 -14.35 -13.40 -4.18
C GLY A 329 -13.33 -12.77 -5.13
N ARG A 330 -13.05 -11.49 -4.90
CA ARG A 330 -12.10 -10.70 -5.71
C ARG A 330 -10.81 -10.47 -4.95
N VAL A 331 -9.70 -10.46 -5.67
CA VAL A 331 -8.37 -10.13 -5.13
C VAL A 331 -7.92 -8.78 -5.64
N TYR A 332 -7.50 -7.90 -4.75
CA TYR A 332 -7.03 -6.56 -5.10
C TYR A 332 -5.59 -6.32 -4.66
N ARG A 333 -4.82 -5.66 -5.55
CA ARG A 333 -3.44 -5.27 -5.31
C ARG A 333 -3.35 -3.74 -5.25
N PRO A 334 -2.99 -3.15 -4.09
CA PRO A 334 -2.70 -1.72 -4.00
C PRO A 334 -1.33 -1.40 -4.59
N HIS A 335 -0.73 -0.27 -4.23
CA HIS A 335 0.70 -0.06 -4.41
C HIS A 335 1.53 -1.06 -3.57
N ASP A 336 2.77 -1.31 -3.99
CA ASP A 336 3.61 -2.35 -3.40
C ASP A 336 4.68 -1.82 -2.42
N LEU A 337 4.73 -0.50 -2.19
CA LEU A 337 5.65 0.12 -1.21
C LEU A 337 5.38 -0.35 0.22
N GLY A 338 6.42 -0.40 1.06
CA GLY A 338 6.33 -0.90 2.44
C GLY A 338 6.32 -2.42 2.55
N TYR A 339 6.78 -3.13 1.52
CA TYR A 339 7.06 -4.56 1.55
C TYR A 339 8.35 -4.85 0.77
N VAL A 340 9.31 -5.53 1.41
CA VAL A 340 10.51 -6.04 0.77
C VAL A 340 10.54 -7.54 0.96
N TYR A 341 10.43 -8.25 -0.16
CA TYR A 341 10.58 -9.70 -0.19
C TYR A 341 12.06 -10.06 -0.11
N VAL A 342 12.44 -10.89 0.87
CA VAL A 342 13.81 -11.38 1.03
C VAL A 342 13.92 -12.73 0.36
N ARG A 343 14.71 -12.76 -0.73
CA ARG A 343 15.10 -14.00 -1.37
C ARG A 343 16.37 -14.50 -0.70
N HIS A 344 16.20 -15.44 0.22
CA HIS A 344 17.32 -16.02 0.95
C HIS A 344 18.31 -16.76 0.06
N ARG A 345 19.57 -16.77 0.50
CA ARG A 345 20.62 -17.59 -0.08
C ARG A 345 20.24 -19.07 -0.01
N ARG A 346 20.42 -19.79 -1.12
CA ARG A 346 20.27 -21.25 -1.09
C ARG A 346 21.42 -21.85 -0.27
N PRO A 347 21.16 -22.70 0.73
CA PRO A 347 22.20 -23.52 1.33
C PRO A 347 22.88 -24.37 0.26
N GLU A 348 24.22 -24.40 0.27
CA GLU A 348 24.99 -25.28 -0.63
C GLU A 348 24.54 -26.74 -0.45
N GLY A 349 24.18 -27.40 -1.56
CA GLY A 349 23.71 -28.79 -1.56
C GLY A 349 22.21 -29.02 -1.31
N SER A 350 21.40 -27.97 -1.14
CA SER A 350 19.93 -28.13 -1.01
C SER A 350 19.23 -28.17 -2.38
N ALA A 351 18.65 -29.32 -2.73
CA ALA A 351 17.88 -29.48 -3.97
C ALA A 351 16.43 -28.98 -3.86
N GLU A 352 15.84 -28.88 -2.67
CA GLU A 352 14.42 -28.60 -2.50
C GLU A 352 14.18 -27.86 -1.17
N GLY A 353 13.85 -26.57 -1.22
CA GLY A 353 13.59 -25.80 0.01
C GLY A 353 12.81 -24.50 -0.16
N HIS A 354 12.64 -23.99 -1.39
CA HIS A 354 11.81 -22.81 -1.65
C HIS A 354 10.68 -23.14 -2.62
N THR A 355 9.47 -22.72 -2.28
CA THR A 355 8.26 -22.84 -3.10
C THR A 355 8.34 -22.09 -4.44
N TRP A 356 9.30 -21.17 -4.58
CA TRP A 356 9.57 -20.41 -5.81
C TRP A 356 10.90 -20.85 -6.45
N ALA A 357 10.82 -21.50 -7.61
CA ALA A 357 11.96 -22.04 -8.36
C ALA A 357 12.72 -21.01 -9.22
N ALA A 358 12.29 -19.75 -9.23
CA ALA A 358 12.95 -18.70 -10.01
C ALA A 358 14.41 -18.48 -9.54
N ASP A 359 15.33 -18.41 -10.50
CA ASP A 359 16.72 -18.02 -10.27
C ASP A 359 16.81 -16.52 -9.94
N ALA A 360 17.96 -16.06 -9.44
CA ALA A 360 18.18 -14.63 -9.20
C ALA A 360 18.04 -13.80 -10.49
N GLY A 361 18.36 -14.40 -11.64
CA GLY A 361 18.21 -13.81 -12.98
C GLY A 361 16.77 -13.36 -13.27
N HIS A 362 15.77 -14.13 -12.85
CA HIS A 362 14.36 -13.78 -13.01
C HIS A 362 14.00 -12.41 -12.43
N PHE A 363 14.62 -12.03 -11.30
CA PHE A 363 14.37 -10.76 -10.63
C PHE A 363 15.14 -9.59 -11.27
N LEU A 364 16.25 -9.87 -11.95
CA LEU A 364 17.10 -8.86 -12.60
C LEU A 364 16.59 -8.44 -13.99
N VAL A 365 16.00 -9.36 -14.77
CA VAL A 365 15.58 -9.13 -16.17
C VAL A 365 14.51 -8.04 -16.33
N SER A 366 13.87 -7.60 -15.25
CA SER A 366 12.86 -6.52 -15.28
C SER A 366 13.01 -5.54 -14.12
N ALA A 367 14.23 -5.38 -13.61
CA ALA A 367 14.52 -4.38 -12.60
C ALA A 367 14.51 -2.99 -13.23
N ARG A 368 13.71 -2.08 -12.66
CA ARG A 368 13.71 -0.66 -13.01
C ARG A 368 14.80 0.10 -12.25
N GLU A 369 15.01 -0.26 -10.99
CA GLU A 369 16.04 0.31 -10.12
C GLU A 369 16.75 -0.81 -9.37
N GLN A 370 18.02 -0.60 -9.03
CA GLN A 370 18.86 -1.55 -8.30
C GLN A 370 19.77 -0.80 -7.33
N TRP A 371 20.03 -1.41 -6.16
CA TRP A 371 20.91 -0.88 -5.13
C TRP A 371 21.78 -2.01 -4.58
N LEU A 372 23.05 -1.73 -4.31
CA LEU A 372 23.91 -2.63 -3.56
C LEU A 372 23.43 -2.71 -2.10
N GLY A 373 23.45 -3.92 -1.53
CA GLY A 373 22.97 -4.19 -0.20
C GLY A 373 21.45 -4.25 -0.06
N LEU A 374 21.01 -4.46 1.18
CA LEU A 374 19.65 -4.18 1.59
C LEU A 374 19.39 -2.67 1.53
N LEU A 375 18.43 -2.24 0.70
CA LEU A 375 18.04 -0.84 0.58
C LEU A 375 17.50 -0.30 1.91
N ARG A 376 18.28 0.56 2.59
CA ARG A 376 17.96 1.12 3.90
C ARG A 376 17.03 2.33 3.79
N ARG A 377 15.75 2.15 4.15
CA ARG A 377 14.69 3.17 4.07
C ARG A 377 13.66 2.97 5.19
N PRO A 378 13.30 4.01 5.95
CA PRO A 378 12.27 3.89 6.99
C PRO A 378 10.94 3.41 6.41
N GLU A 379 10.57 3.89 5.22
CA GLU A 379 9.32 3.57 4.55
C GLU A 379 9.22 2.09 4.16
N LEU A 380 10.36 1.38 4.12
CA LEU A 380 10.46 -0.04 3.80
C LEU A 380 10.69 -0.92 5.04
N GLY A 381 10.84 -0.33 6.24
CA GLY A 381 11.09 -1.09 7.47
C GLY A 381 12.49 -1.72 7.51
N THR A 382 13.46 -1.10 6.82
CA THR A 382 14.82 -1.65 6.67
C THR A 382 15.91 -0.82 7.36
N THR A 383 15.57 0.24 8.11
CA THR A 383 16.55 1.10 8.80
C THR A 383 16.97 0.62 10.19
N ALA A 384 16.14 -0.20 10.85
CA ALA A 384 16.44 -0.77 12.14
C ALA A 384 16.69 -2.28 11.95
N THR A 385 17.96 -2.67 11.90
CA THR A 385 18.41 -4.05 12.09
C THR A 385 19.67 -4.04 12.92
#